data_AF-A0A7X0MRX3-F1
#
_entry.id   AF-A0A7X0MRX3-F1
#
_cell.length_a   1.000
_cell.length_b   1.000
_cell.length_c   1.000
_cell.angle_alpha   90.00
_cell.angle_beta   90.00
_cell.angle_gamma   90.00
#
_symmetry.space_group_name_H-M   'P 1'
#
loop_
_entity.id
_entity.type
_entity.pdbx_description
1 polymer ?
#
loop_
_entity_poly.entity_id
_entity_poly.type
_entity_poly.pdbx_seq_one_letter_code
_entity_poly.pdbx_strand_id
1 'polypeptide(L)' 'MATPPRRPVNPMEAAEALFKPVKKPAAPAVERRAAPQAKELVSLKLDSAVIEYFQDDGPGWQDRINDALVAVMKANPKD' A
#
# COMPACT_ATOMS: atom_id res chain seq x y z
N MET A 1 -54.98 36.98 -17.58
CA MET A 1 -54.25 35.75 -17.22
C MET A 1 -53.02 36.16 -16.42
N ALA A 2 -52.99 35.93 -15.10
CA ALA A 2 -51.90 36.38 -14.23
C ALA A 2 -50.87 35.25 -14.06
N THR A 3 -49.60 35.55 -14.35
CA THR A 3 -48.45 34.63 -14.24
C THR A 3 -48.21 34.19 -12.79
N PRO A 4 -47.97 32.90 -12.50
CA PRO A 4 -47.71 32.44 -11.15
C PRO A 4 -46.33 32.90 -10.64
N PRO A 5 -46.20 33.33 -9.37
CA PRO A 5 -44.92 33.72 -8.80
C PRO A 5 -44.01 32.48 -8.65
N ARG A 6 -42.81 32.54 -9.24
CA ARG A 6 -41.75 31.54 -9.10
C ARG A 6 -41.24 31.56 -7.66
N ARG A 7 -41.63 30.58 -6.82
CA ARG A 7 -40.96 30.35 -5.54
C ARG A 7 -39.95 29.20 -5.70
N PRO A 8 -38.68 29.42 -5.29
CA PRO A 8 -37.53 28.65 -5.72
C PRO A 8 -37.32 27.45 -4.79
N VAL A 9 -36.82 26.35 -5.34
CA VAL A 9 -36.17 25.19 -4.69
C VAL A 9 -36.61 24.85 -3.26
N ASN A 10 -37.27 23.70 -3.08
CA ASN A 10 -37.66 23.20 -1.76
C ASN A 10 -36.41 23.11 -0.84
N PRO A 11 -36.42 23.74 0.35
CA PRO A 11 -35.25 23.78 1.24
C PRO A 11 -34.87 22.39 1.78
N MET A 12 -35.82 21.47 1.84
CA MET A 12 -35.60 20.06 2.18
C MET A 12 -34.70 19.36 1.14
N GLU A 13 -34.98 19.54 -0.15
CA GLU A 13 -34.19 18.90 -1.22
C GLU A 13 -32.77 19.47 -1.32
N ALA A 14 -32.60 20.77 -1.03
CA ALA A 14 -31.29 21.40 -0.98
C ALA A 14 -30.44 20.84 0.16
N ALA A 15 -31.03 20.58 1.34
CA ALA A 15 -30.32 20.03 2.49
C ALA A 15 -29.89 18.56 2.26
N GLU A 16 -30.76 17.73 1.67
CA GLU A 16 -30.39 16.34 1.36
C GLU A 16 -29.29 16.24 0.29
N ALA A 17 -29.21 17.18 -0.64
CA ALA A 17 -28.13 17.22 -1.63
C ALA A 17 -26.76 17.51 -1.00
N LEU A 18 -26.70 18.26 0.10
CA LEU A 18 -25.48 18.65 0.80
C LEU A 18 -24.87 17.53 1.65
N PHE A 19 -25.66 16.55 2.07
CA PHE A 19 -25.22 15.45 2.96
C PHE A 19 -25.05 14.10 2.25
N LYS A 20 -25.13 14.06 0.92
CA LYS A 20 -24.85 12.82 0.16
C LYS A 20 -23.37 12.43 0.32
N PRO A 21 -23.06 11.21 0.81
CA PRO A 21 -21.67 10.79 0.99
C PRO A 21 -21.01 10.59 -0.38
N VAL A 22 -20.09 11.49 -0.74
CA VAL A 22 -19.28 11.36 -1.95
C VAL A 22 -18.24 10.27 -1.73
N LYS A 23 -18.32 9.21 -2.52
CA LYS A 23 -17.33 8.13 -2.53
C LYS A 23 -15.99 8.68 -3.03
N LYS A 24 -15.00 8.75 -2.14
CA LYS A 24 -13.64 9.19 -2.48
C LYS A 24 -13.07 8.28 -3.58
N PRO A 25 -12.63 8.81 -4.72
CA PRO A 25 -11.98 8.00 -5.74
C PRO A 25 -10.67 7.44 -5.18
N ALA A 26 -10.44 6.15 -5.39
CA ALA A 26 -9.17 5.51 -5.04
C ALA A 26 -8.04 6.22 -5.80
N ALA A 27 -7.01 6.65 -5.07
CA ALA A 27 -5.85 7.29 -5.66
C ALA A 27 -5.22 6.34 -6.70
N PRO A 28 -4.78 6.86 -7.87
CA PRO A 28 -4.15 6.03 -8.88
C PRO A 28 -2.91 5.36 -8.29
N ALA A 29 -2.77 4.06 -8.56
CA ALA A 29 -1.60 3.30 -8.13
C ALA A 29 -0.35 3.97 -8.69
N VAL A 30 0.44 4.57 -7.81
CA VAL A 30 1.73 5.13 -8.18
C VAL A 30 2.60 3.96 -8.59
N GLU A 31 2.78 3.75 -9.90
CA GLU A 31 3.81 2.87 -10.44
C GLU A 31 5.17 3.41 -10.01
N ARG A 32 5.65 2.90 -8.87
CA ARG A 32 7.00 3.18 -8.39
C ARG A 32 7.94 2.51 -9.37
N ARG A 33 8.64 3.33 -10.18
CA ARG A 33 9.73 2.90 -11.04
C ARG A 33 10.62 1.93 -10.26
N ALA A 34 10.78 0.71 -10.76
CA ALA A 34 11.61 -0.30 -10.11
C ALA A 34 13.02 0.25 -9.97
N ALA A 35 13.46 0.50 -8.75
CA ALA A 35 14.84 0.86 -8.47
C ALA A 35 15.74 -0.30 -8.94
N PRO A 36 16.99 -0.02 -9.39
CA PRO A 36 17.91 -1.04 -9.91
C PRO A 36 18.31 -2.14 -8.88
N GLN A 37 17.82 -2.06 -7.64
CA GLN A 37 17.98 -3.07 -6.59
C GLN A 37 16.63 -3.35 -5.90
N ALA A 38 15.57 -3.56 -6.68
CA ALA A 38 14.27 -3.91 -6.13
C ALA A 38 14.36 -5.27 -5.40
N LYS A 39 13.95 -5.30 -4.13
CA LYS A 39 13.75 -6.56 -3.40
C LYS A 39 12.47 -7.19 -3.94
N GLU A 40 12.58 -8.39 -4.50
CA GLU A 40 11.44 -9.14 -5.00
C GLU A 40 10.81 -9.95 -3.87
N LEU A 41 9.49 -9.86 -3.72
CA LEU A 41 8.76 -10.70 -2.77
C LEU A 41 8.62 -12.09 -3.38
N VAL A 42 9.34 -13.05 -2.81
CA VAL A 42 9.33 -14.45 -3.25
C VAL A 42 8.90 -15.36 -2.11
N SER A 43 8.24 -16.48 -2.46
CA SER A 43 7.88 -17.53 -1.50
C SER A 43 9.08 -18.48 -1.31
N LEU A 44 9.87 -18.25 -0.27
CA LEU A 44 10.99 -19.11 0.12
C LEU A 44 10.63 -19.91 1.37
N LYS A 45 10.99 -21.21 1.40
CA LYS A 45 10.90 -22.03 2.62
C LYS A 45 12.22 -21.93 3.38
N LEU A 46 12.14 -21.54 4.65
CA LEU A 46 13.26 -21.48 5.59
C LEU A 46 12.93 -22.36 6.80
N ASP A 47 13.96 -22.88 7.46
CA ASP A 47 13.80 -23.64 8.69
C ASP A 47 13.28 -22.75 9.83
N SER A 48 12.42 -23.31 10.69
CA SER A 48 11.83 -22.56 11.82
C SER A 48 12.91 -21.97 12.74
N ALA A 49 14.00 -22.70 12.99
CA ALA A 49 15.09 -22.23 13.84
C ALA A 49 15.80 -20.99 13.26
N VAL A 50 15.89 -20.89 11.93
CA VAL A 50 16.45 -19.71 11.26
C VAL A 50 15.51 -18.53 11.43
N ILE A 51 14.20 -18.75 11.23
CA ILE A 51 13.20 -17.69 11.40
C ILE A 51 13.21 -17.15 12.83
N GLU A 52 13.19 -18.04 13.83
CA GLU A 52 13.23 -17.68 15.25
C GLU A 52 14.48 -16.86 15.59
N TYR A 53 15.67 -17.33 15.18
CA TYR A 53 16.93 -16.64 15.42
C TYR A 53 16.92 -15.19 14.92
N PHE A 54 16.42 -14.94 13.70
CA PHE A 54 16.38 -13.58 13.16
C PHE A 54 15.24 -12.74 13.74
N GLN A 55 14.12 -13.35 14.12
CA GLN A 55 12.98 -12.66 14.74
C GLN A 55 13.28 -12.14 16.14
N ASP A 56 14.09 -12.86 16.91
CA ASP A 56 14.48 -12.48 18.28
C ASP A 56 15.19 -11.11 18.33
N ASP A 57 15.93 -10.76 17.28
CA ASP A 57 16.60 -9.46 17.12
C ASP A 57 15.63 -8.29 16.82
N GLY A 58 14.32 -8.57 16.67
CA GLY A 58 13.27 -7.56 16.53
C GLY A 58 13.00 -7.10 15.08
N PRO A 59 12.40 -5.91 14.87
CA PRO A 59 12.02 -5.41 13.55
C PRO A 59 13.17 -5.45 12.51
N GLY A 60 12.82 -5.65 11.24
CA GLY A 60 13.82 -5.75 10.15
C GLY A 60 14.51 -7.12 10.03
N TRP A 61 14.01 -8.16 10.70
CA TRP A 61 14.58 -9.51 10.66
C TRP A 61 14.68 -10.11 9.24
N GLN A 62 13.74 -9.78 8.35
CA GLN A 62 13.80 -10.21 6.95
C GLN A 62 14.95 -9.54 6.19
N ASP A 63 15.21 -8.26 6.47
CA ASP A 63 16.34 -7.55 5.87
C ASP A 63 17.68 -8.16 6.31
N ARG A 64 17.78 -8.55 7.59
CA ARG A 64 18.96 -9.25 8.12
C ARG A 64 19.20 -10.61 7.45
N ILE A 65 18.14 -11.39 7.22
CA ILE A 65 18.24 -12.64 6.44
C ILE A 65 18.77 -12.35 5.04
N ASN A 66 18.20 -11.35 4.36
CA ASN A 66 18.65 -10.96 3.03
C ASN A 66 20.13 -10.53 3.02
N ASP A 67 20.57 -9.74 4.01
CA ASP A 67 21.96 -9.29 4.11
C ASP A 67 22.93 -10.46 4.33
N ALA A 68 22.53 -11.45 5.12
CA ALA A 68 23.30 -12.68 5.30
C ALA A 68 23.44 -13.46 3.97
N LEU A 69 22.36 -13.56 3.19
CA LEU A 69 22.41 -14.18 1.85
C LEU A 69 23.33 -13.42 0.89
N VAL A 70 23.26 -12.08 0.88
CA VAL A 70 24.16 -11.24 0.07
C VAL A 70 25.63 -11.43 0.50
N ALA A 71 25.90 -11.55 1.80
CA ALA A 71 27.26 -11.83 2.29
C ALA A 71 27.78 -13.17 1.76
N VAL A 72 26.95 -14.22 1.76
CA VAL A 72 27.31 -15.53 1.19
C VAL A 72 27.57 -15.43 -0.31
N MET A 73 26.74 -14.69 -1.07
CA MET A 73 26.94 -14.48 -2.51
C MET A 73 28.27 -13.77 -2.81
N LYS A 74 28.64 -12.75 -2.01
CA LYS A 74 29.91 -12.03 -2.16
C LYS A 74 31.12 -12.89 -1.80
N ALA A 75 30.97 -13.75 -0.78
CA ALA A 75 32.02 -14.65 -0.35
C ALA A 75 32.24 -15.83 -1.33
N ASN A 76 31.21 -16.20 -2.08
CA ASN A 76 31.23 -17.30 -3.05
C ASN A 76 30.83 -16.78 -4.43
N PRO A 77 31.70 -16.00 -5.10
CA PRO A 77 31.44 -15.58 -6.47
C PRO A 77 31.30 -16.83 -7.34
N LYS A 78 30.25 -16.88 -8.16
CA LYS A 78 30.12 -17.90 -9.21
C LYS A 78 30.90 -17.38 -10.41
N ASP A 79 32.04 -18.01 -10.71
CA ASP A 79 32.75 -17.86 -11.98
C ASP A 79 31.91 -18.42 -13.15
#